data_AF-A0A9W5X0Q2-F1
#
_entry.id   AF-A0A9W5X0Q2-F1
#
_cell.length_a   1.000
_cell.length_b   1.000
_cell.length_c   1.000
_cell.angle_alpha   90.00
_cell.angle_beta   90.00
_cell.angle_gamma   90.00
#
_symmetry.space_group_name_H-M   'P 1'
#
loop_
_entity.id
_entity.type
_entity.pdbx_description
1 polymer ?
#
loop_
_entity_poly.entity_id
_entity_poly.type
_entity_poly.pdbx_seq_one_letter_code
_entity_poly.pdbx_strand_id
1 'polypeptide(L)'
;MSNPTEPDRPDETTDEVREPNEQDEHGPHSEEERTEVLPESEHEPATEVMAPADPNAPGAQDQPEERRFTAPSGFDAGSTQVINRPSEPPTEVFTAQRAAGPQEIPPRGDSPKPPGRKRSWGWVVAIAIIVIALAAIAVLGTLLITRSSAPQVSQEDMVRSTIEDFDVAVQNGDLAALRSMTCGATRDSYVRYDDKAWAETHARVSAAKQYPVVASIDQVVVNGDHAEANVTTFMAYAPQTRSTRSFDLQFRDDQWKICQAPTG
;
A
#
# COMPACT_ATOMS: atom_id res chain seq x y z
N MET A 1 42.29 82.20 23.56
CA MET A 1 41.97 81.76 22.19
C MET A 1 41.89 80.24 22.19
N SER A 2 40.94 79.67 21.44
CA SER A 2 40.60 78.24 21.41
C SER A 2 41.34 77.45 20.33
N ASN A 3 41.60 76.16 20.65
CA ASN A 3 41.66 74.90 19.88
C ASN A 3 42.73 74.65 18.80
N PRO A 4 43.14 73.37 18.51
CA PRO A 4 42.30 72.20 18.07
C PRO A 4 42.54 70.80 18.75
N THR A 5 41.95 69.73 18.17
CA THR A 5 41.37 68.47 18.73
C THR A 5 41.78 67.16 17.95
N GLU A 6 41.94 66.00 18.67
CA GLU A 6 41.63 64.54 18.37
C GLU A 6 42.41 63.69 17.30
N PRO A 7 42.36 62.30 17.16
CA PRO A 7 41.82 61.13 17.95
C PRO A 7 42.77 59.91 18.19
N ASP A 8 42.42 58.93 19.07
CA ASP A 8 41.76 57.62 18.75
C ASP A 8 41.59 56.66 19.97
N ARG A 9 40.71 55.66 19.78
CA ARG A 9 39.87 54.76 20.62
C ARG A 9 40.36 53.89 21.83
N PRO A 10 39.41 53.28 22.61
CA PRO A 10 39.58 52.72 23.97
C PRO A 10 39.45 51.18 24.09
N ASP A 11 39.84 50.59 25.25
CA ASP A 11 39.03 49.61 26.01
C ASP A 11 39.60 49.28 27.42
N GLU A 12 38.69 48.82 28.29
CA GLU A 12 38.86 48.00 29.52
C GLU A 12 39.03 48.70 30.89
N THR A 13 38.11 48.36 31.82
CA THR A 13 38.09 48.80 33.23
C THR A 13 38.03 47.58 34.16
N THR A 14 38.73 47.71 35.28
CA THR A 14 39.28 46.71 36.20
C THR A 14 38.41 46.38 37.44
N ASP A 15 38.68 45.19 38.02
CA ASP A 15 38.81 44.80 39.46
C ASP A 15 37.67 44.93 40.51
N GLU A 16 37.49 43.86 41.32
CA GLU A 16 37.48 43.93 42.81
C GLU A 16 37.72 42.54 43.51
N VAL A 17 38.20 42.60 44.76
CA VAL A 17 39.05 41.68 45.57
C VAL A 17 38.27 40.91 46.67
N ARG A 18 38.81 39.78 47.23
CA ARG A 18 39.09 39.52 48.70
C ARG A 18 39.33 38.04 49.13
N GLU A 19 40.50 37.80 49.76
CA GLU A 19 41.06 36.58 50.44
C GLU A 19 40.46 36.33 51.88
N PRO A 20 40.78 35.29 52.72
CA PRO A 20 42.09 34.56 52.89
C PRO A 20 42.14 33.09 53.45
N ASN A 21 43.35 32.48 53.48
CA ASN A 21 44.06 31.91 54.67
C ASN A 21 44.78 30.53 54.49
N GLU A 22 46.11 30.62 54.41
CA GLU A 22 47.20 29.89 55.11
C GLU A 22 47.16 28.39 55.55
N GLN A 23 48.21 27.69 55.11
CA GLN A 23 49.12 26.74 55.83
C GLN A 23 48.67 25.30 56.17
N ASP A 24 49.37 24.30 55.62
CA ASP A 24 50.14 23.31 56.41
C ASP A 24 51.08 22.43 55.55
N GLU A 25 52.30 22.23 56.07
CA GLU A 25 53.43 21.45 55.53
C GLU A 25 53.18 19.94 55.48
N HIS A 26 53.89 19.19 54.61
CA HIS A 26 54.73 18.02 54.97
C HIS A 26 55.22 17.23 53.72
N GLY A 27 56.52 17.34 53.42
CA GLY A 27 57.41 16.21 53.15
C GLY A 27 57.33 15.42 51.83
N PRO A 28 58.39 14.67 51.47
CA PRO A 28 58.84 14.56 50.08
C PRO A 28 58.95 13.11 49.54
N HIS A 29 59.31 13.03 48.26
CA HIS A 29 59.88 11.88 47.52
C HIS A 29 58.97 10.73 47.06
N SER A 30 59.21 10.42 45.79
CA SER A 30 58.92 9.22 45.02
C SER A 30 59.03 7.91 45.81
N GLU A 31 58.12 6.97 45.54
CA GLU A 31 58.40 5.58 45.13
C GLU A 31 57.09 4.77 45.05
N GLU A 32 56.84 4.27 43.84
CA GLU A 32 56.33 2.93 43.51
C GLU A 32 55.04 2.35 44.15
N GLU A 33 54.17 1.93 43.22
CA GLU A 33 53.38 0.68 43.28
C GLU A 33 52.14 0.65 44.18
N ARG A 34 51.00 1.02 43.57
CA ARG A 34 49.76 0.30 43.85
C ARG A 34 48.92 0.14 42.59
N THR A 35 49.07 -1.05 42.02
CA THR A 35 48.09 -1.83 41.25
C THR A 35 46.67 -1.28 41.27
N GLU A 36 46.19 -0.81 40.11
CA GLU A 36 44.79 -1.00 39.76
C GLU A 36 44.73 -1.47 38.30
N VAL A 37 44.38 -2.75 38.18
CA VAL A 37 44.16 -3.49 36.94
C VAL A 37 42.86 -2.97 36.34
N LEU A 38 42.95 -2.23 35.23
CA LEU A 38 41.79 -2.01 34.37
C LEU A 38 41.43 -3.36 33.72
N PRO A 39 40.16 -3.82 33.77
CA PRO A 39 39.70 -4.81 32.82
C PRO A 39 39.54 -4.12 31.46
N GLU A 40 40.55 -4.23 30.62
CA GLU A 40 40.46 -3.96 29.19
C GLU A 40 39.47 -4.99 28.60
N SER A 41 38.22 -4.56 28.39
CA SER A 41 37.21 -5.38 27.73
C SER A 41 37.39 -5.24 26.22
N GLU A 42 38.43 -5.90 25.72
CA GLU A 42 38.67 -6.13 24.29
C GLU A 42 37.56 -7.04 23.75
N HIS A 43 36.45 -6.48 23.29
CA HIS A 43 35.51 -7.21 22.44
C HIS A 43 35.97 -7.07 20.99
N GLU A 44 36.90 -7.93 20.58
CA GLU A 44 37.14 -8.23 19.17
C GLU A 44 35.87 -8.87 18.58
N PRO A 45 35.31 -8.36 17.47
CA PRO A 45 34.35 -9.15 16.70
C PRO A 45 35.12 -10.31 16.04
N ALA A 46 34.78 -11.54 16.42
CA ALA A 46 35.25 -12.76 15.80
C ALA A 46 35.06 -12.67 14.27
N THR A 47 36.16 -12.43 13.56
CA THR A 47 36.21 -12.48 12.10
C THR A 47 36.48 -13.94 11.75
N GLU A 48 35.44 -14.73 11.48
CA GLU A 48 35.65 -16.04 10.85
C GLU A 48 36.08 -15.82 9.39
N VAL A 49 37.37 -16.02 9.15
CA VAL A 49 37.96 -16.11 7.82
C VAL A 49 37.58 -17.47 7.23
N MET A 50 36.60 -17.50 6.31
CA MET A 50 36.37 -18.69 5.48
C MET A 50 37.57 -18.85 4.54
N ALA A 51 38.39 -19.88 4.79
CA ALA A 51 39.48 -20.26 3.89
C ALA A 51 38.92 -20.69 2.51
N PRO A 52 39.64 -20.43 1.40
CA PRO A 52 39.25 -20.96 0.10
C PRO A 52 39.33 -22.50 0.12
N ALA A 53 38.27 -23.14 -0.38
CA ALA A 53 38.20 -24.59 -0.50
C ALA A 53 39.37 -25.13 -1.35
N ASP A 54 40.07 -26.12 -0.78
CA ASP A 54 41.14 -26.87 -1.45
C ASP A 54 40.57 -27.66 -2.64
N PRO A 55 41.04 -27.43 -3.88
CA PRO A 55 40.50 -28.09 -5.07
C PRO A 55 40.86 -29.58 -5.20
N ASN A 56 41.56 -30.18 -4.23
CA ASN A 56 41.99 -31.58 -4.26
C ASN A 56 41.37 -32.48 -3.17
N ALA A 57 40.10 -32.27 -2.82
CA ALA A 57 39.33 -33.25 -2.03
C ALA A 57 38.78 -34.38 -2.94
N PRO A 58 39.13 -35.66 -2.72
CA PRO A 58 38.64 -36.76 -3.53
C PRO A 58 37.24 -37.18 -3.05
N GLY A 59 36.20 -36.73 -3.75
CA GLY A 59 34.84 -37.16 -3.45
C GLY A 59 33.73 -36.28 -4.01
N ALA A 60 33.73 -36.03 -5.33
CA ALA A 60 32.55 -35.51 -6.02
C ALA A 60 32.32 -36.38 -7.27
N GLN A 61 31.49 -37.40 -7.10
CA GLN A 61 30.98 -38.19 -8.23
C GLN A 61 29.77 -37.45 -8.83
N ASP A 62 29.91 -37.16 -10.12
CA ASP A 62 28.89 -37.14 -11.17
C ASP A 62 27.43 -36.98 -10.72
N GLN A 63 26.82 -35.82 -11.00
CA GLN A 63 25.46 -35.79 -11.57
C GLN A 63 25.30 -34.65 -12.60
N PRO A 64 24.68 -34.93 -13.76
CA PRO A 64 24.64 -34.03 -14.91
C PRO A 64 23.63 -32.88 -14.75
N GLU A 65 23.91 -31.78 -15.44
CA GLU A 65 23.02 -30.63 -15.62
C GLU A 65 21.67 -31.04 -16.22
N GLU A 66 20.63 -31.13 -15.40
CA GLU A 66 19.29 -31.39 -15.90
C GLU A 66 18.56 -30.09 -16.27
N ARG A 67 18.60 -29.78 -17.56
CA ARG A 67 17.77 -28.78 -18.23
C ARG A 67 16.29 -29.12 -18.03
N ARG A 68 15.57 -28.35 -17.21
CA ARG A 68 14.10 -28.37 -17.17
C ARG A 68 13.53 -26.97 -17.42
N PHE A 69 13.59 -26.55 -18.67
CA PHE A 69 12.70 -25.53 -19.23
C PHE A 69 11.76 -26.20 -20.23
N THR A 70 10.66 -26.76 -19.72
CA THR A 70 9.42 -26.98 -20.48
C THR A 70 8.27 -26.81 -19.50
N ALA A 71 7.60 -25.66 -19.55
CA ALA A 71 6.29 -25.53 -18.94
C ALA A 71 5.30 -26.44 -19.70
N PRO A 72 4.52 -27.30 -19.04
CA PRO A 72 3.44 -28.02 -19.73
C PRO A 72 2.36 -27.00 -20.11
N SER A 73 2.16 -26.82 -21.41
CA SER A 73 0.98 -26.15 -21.97
C SER A 73 -0.28 -26.88 -21.49
N GLY A 74 -1.13 -26.19 -20.73
CA GLY A 74 -2.44 -26.68 -20.27
C GLY A 74 -3.49 -26.77 -21.39
N PHE A 75 -3.12 -27.24 -22.57
CA PHE A 75 -3.96 -27.21 -23.78
C PHE A 75 -4.14 -28.56 -24.49
N ASP A 76 -3.84 -29.69 -23.84
CA ASP A 76 -3.99 -31.03 -24.45
C ASP A 76 -4.69 -32.06 -23.53
N ALA A 77 -5.72 -31.65 -22.80
CA ALA A 77 -6.56 -32.58 -22.03
C ALA A 77 -8.04 -32.23 -22.18
N GLY A 78 -8.58 -32.50 -23.37
CA GLY A 78 -10.00 -32.34 -23.64
C GLY A 78 -10.35 -32.79 -25.04
N SER A 79 -10.67 -34.07 -25.17
CA SER A 79 -11.40 -34.62 -26.33
C SER A 79 -12.51 -33.67 -26.76
N THR A 80 -12.49 -33.26 -28.02
CA THR A 80 -13.62 -32.61 -28.68
C THR A 80 -14.78 -33.60 -28.72
N GLN A 81 -15.72 -33.47 -27.79
CA GLN A 81 -16.99 -34.20 -27.88
C GLN A 81 -17.86 -33.54 -28.95
N VAL A 82 -18.08 -34.27 -30.04
CA VAL A 82 -19.05 -33.91 -31.08
C VAL A 82 -20.45 -33.92 -30.46
N ILE A 83 -21.09 -32.77 -30.39
CA ILE A 83 -22.50 -32.66 -29.98
C ILE A 83 -23.35 -33.32 -31.07
N ASN A 84 -23.99 -34.43 -30.70
CA ASN A 84 -24.94 -35.13 -31.54
C ASN A 84 -26.21 -34.27 -31.68
N ARG A 85 -26.48 -33.77 -32.89
CA ARG A 85 -27.70 -33.03 -33.20
C ARG A 85 -28.85 -34.03 -33.38
N PRO A 86 -29.97 -33.92 -32.66
CA PRO A 86 -31.14 -34.73 -32.95
C PRO A 86 -31.67 -34.41 -34.36
N SER A 87 -31.96 -35.47 -35.12
CA SER A 87 -32.55 -35.43 -36.46
C SER A 87 -33.95 -34.83 -36.40
N GLU A 88 -34.20 -33.74 -37.12
CA GLU A 88 -35.57 -33.28 -37.41
C GLU A 88 -36.28 -34.31 -38.30
N PRO A 89 -37.53 -34.71 -37.99
CA PRO A 89 -38.31 -35.53 -38.89
C PRO A 89 -38.85 -34.70 -40.06
N PRO A 90 -38.92 -35.28 -41.28
CA PRO A 90 -39.43 -34.61 -42.47
C PRO A 90 -40.97 -34.64 -42.52
N THR A 91 -41.50 -33.77 -43.38
CA THR A 91 -42.87 -33.80 -43.96
C THR A 91 -43.98 -33.36 -42.99
N GLU A 92 -44.92 -32.49 -43.37
CA GLU A 92 -45.94 -32.77 -44.39
C GLU A 92 -46.25 -31.56 -45.29
N VAL A 93 -46.21 -31.83 -46.59
CA VAL A 93 -46.86 -31.06 -47.66
C VAL A 93 -48.36 -31.37 -47.61
N PHE A 94 -49.19 -30.36 -47.34
CA PHE A 94 -50.63 -30.49 -47.55
C PHE A 94 -51.00 -30.05 -48.96
N THR A 95 -51.45 -31.03 -49.73
CA THR A 95 -52.04 -30.95 -51.05
C THR A 95 -53.27 -30.06 -51.06
N ALA A 96 -53.34 -29.14 -52.04
CA ALA A 96 -54.57 -28.44 -52.37
C ALA A 96 -55.61 -29.43 -52.89
N GLN A 97 -56.70 -29.62 -52.15
CA GLN A 97 -57.88 -30.36 -52.61
C GLN A 97 -59.02 -29.44 -53.02
N ARG A 98 -59.62 -29.91 -54.11
CA ARG A 98 -60.56 -29.31 -55.04
C ARG A 98 -61.88 -28.86 -54.42
N ALA A 99 -62.45 -27.83 -55.05
CA ALA A 99 -63.75 -27.22 -54.81
C ALA A 99 -64.93 -28.20 -54.67
N ALA A 100 -65.81 -27.90 -53.71
CA ALA A 100 -67.17 -28.42 -53.60
C ALA A 100 -68.16 -27.24 -53.59
N GLY A 101 -69.27 -27.37 -54.33
CA GLY A 101 -70.14 -26.29 -54.78
C GLY A 101 -71.10 -25.66 -53.75
N PRO A 102 -72.00 -24.76 -54.21
CA PRO A 102 -72.84 -23.93 -53.35
C PRO A 102 -74.00 -24.73 -52.74
N GLN A 103 -74.16 -24.63 -51.42
CA GLN A 103 -75.31 -25.14 -50.68
C GLN A 103 -76.07 -23.96 -50.06
N GLU A 104 -77.30 -23.76 -50.50
CA GLU A 104 -78.29 -22.86 -49.91
C GLU A 104 -78.73 -23.40 -48.55
N ILE A 105 -78.70 -22.55 -47.51
CA ILE A 105 -79.30 -22.86 -46.21
C ILE A 105 -80.34 -21.75 -45.91
N PRO A 106 -81.62 -22.11 -45.66
CA PRO A 106 -82.70 -21.16 -45.41
C PRO A 106 -82.51 -20.41 -44.08
N PRO A 107 -83.09 -19.20 -43.95
CA PRO A 107 -82.90 -18.36 -42.77
C PRO A 107 -83.47 -19.04 -41.53
N ARG A 108 -82.59 -19.41 -40.59
CA ARG A 108 -83.00 -19.72 -39.22
C ARG A 108 -83.03 -18.43 -38.42
N GLY A 109 -84.20 -18.18 -37.85
CA GLY A 109 -84.53 -17.00 -37.07
C GLY A 109 -83.66 -16.76 -35.85
N ASP A 110 -83.91 -15.58 -35.29
CA ASP A 110 -83.23 -14.91 -34.20
C ASP A 110 -82.66 -15.83 -33.13
N SER A 111 -81.33 -15.89 -33.07
CA SER A 111 -80.60 -16.32 -31.89
C SER A 111 -80.15 -15.07 -31.10
N PRO A 112 -80.38 -15.00 -29.78
CA PRO A 112 -79.97 -13.84 -28.99
C PRO A 112 -78.45 -13.66 -29.04
N LYS A 113 -78.03 -12.42 -29.26
CA LYS A 113 -76.63 -11.98 -29.26
C LYS A 113 -75.97 -12.35 -27.93
N PRO A 114 -74.83 -13.07 -27.90
CA PRO A 114 -74.11 -13.28 -26.65
C PRO A 114 -73.66 -11.92 -26.11
N PRO A 115 -73.75 -11.66 -24.80
CA PRO A 115 -73.31 -10.38 -24.24
C PRO A 115 -71.82 -10.23 -24.54
N GLY A 116 -71.49 -9.16 -25.26
CA GLY A 116 -70.11 -8.79 -25.55
C GLY A 116 -69.36 -8.68 -24.23
N ARG A 117 -68.47 -9.64 -23.96
CA ARG A 117 -67.58 -9.61 -22.81
C ARG A 117 -66.68 -8.41 -23.03
N LYS A 118 -66.98 -7.29 -22.36
CA LYS A 118 -66.07 -6.14 -22.27
C LYS A 118 -64.76 -6.71 -21.75
N ARG A 119 -63.77 -6.85 -22.63
CA ARG A 119 -62.45 -7.38 -22.30
C ARG A 119 -61.89 -6.42 -21.25
N SER A 120 -61.88 -6.86 -20.00
CA SER A 120 -61.55 -6.05 -18.84
C SER A 120 -60.09 -5.62 -18.95
N TRP A 121 -59.89 -4.44 -19.53
CA TRP A 121 -58.59 -3.79 -19.69
C TRP A 121 -57.87 -3.64 -18.34
N GLY A 122 -58.61 -3.72 -17.23
CA GLY A 122 -58.07 -3.80 -15.88
C GLY A 122 -57.04 -4.91 -15.64
N TRP A 123 -57.11 -6.05 -16.35
CA TRP A 123 -56.06 -7.08 -16.21
C TRP A 123 -54.76 -6.70 -16.94
N VAL A 124 -54.89 -5.99 -18.07
CA VAL A 124 -53.72 -5.46 -18.79
C VAL A 124 -53.04 -4.36 -17.96
N VAL A 125 -53.84 -3.51 -17.30
CA VAL A 125 -53.34 -2.49 -16.36
C VAL A 125 -52.66 -3.15 -15.15
N ALA A 126 -53.23 -4.22 -14.59
CA ALA A 126 -52.63 -4.96 -13.49
C ALA A 126 -51.27 -5.59 -13.89
N ILE A 127 -51.19 -6.20 -15.07
CA ILE A 127 -49.93 -6.76 -15.60
C ILE A 127 -48.91 -5.65 -15.83
N ALA A 128 -49.32 -4.51 -16.39
CA ALA A 128 -48.42 -3.38 -16.64
C ALA A 128 -47.82 -2.82 -15.34
N ILE A 129 -48.62 -2.70 -14.27
CA ILE A 129 -48.15 -2.26 -12.95
C ILE A 129 -47.13 -3.24 -12.37
N ILE A 130 -47.37 -4.55 -12.48
CA ILE A 130 -46.43 -5.57 -12.00
C ILE A 130 -45.09 -5.48 -12.75
N VAL A 131 -45.13 -5.34 -14.08
CA VAL A 131 -43.92 -5.21 -14.89
C VAL A 131 -43.14 -3.94 -14.55
N ILE A 132 -43.83 -2.81 -14.36
CA ILE A 132 -43.19 -1.54 -13.93
C ILE A 132 -42.56 -1.69 -12.54
N ALA A 133 -43.25 -2.34 -11.60
CA ALA A 133 -42.73 -2.58 -10.25
C ALA A 133 -41.48 -3.47 -10.29
N LEU A 134 -41.48 -4.55 -11.07
CA LEU A 134 -40.32 -5.43 -11.22
C LEU A 134 -39.14 -4.71 -11.90
N ALA A 135 -39.41 -3.88 -12.92
CA ALA A 135 -38.38 -3.07 -13.56
C ALA A 135 -37.78 -2.05 -12.56
N ALA A 136 -38.59 -1.40 -11.74
CA ALA A 136 -38.11 -0.48 -10.71
C ALA A 136 -37.26 -1.20 -9.64
N ILE A 137 -37.66 -2.40 -9.22
CA ILE A 137 -36.88 -3.23 -8.28
C ILE A 137 -35.56 -3.67 -8.91
N ALA A 138 -35.56 -4.07 -10.18
CA ALA A 138 -34.33 -4.45 -10.88
C ALA A 138 -33.36 -3.26 -11.06
N VAL A 139 -33.88 -2.08 -11.39
CA VAL A 139 -33.09 -0.84 -11.48
C VAL A 139 -32.57 -0.41 -10.11
N LEU A 140 -33.38 -0.49 -9.05
CA LEU A 140 -32.94 -0.17 -7.70
C LEU A 140 -31.92 -1.18 -7.17
N GLY A 141 -32.11 -2.47 -7.47
CA GLY A 141 -31.16 -3.53 -7.16
C GLY A 141 -29.84 -3.32 -7.88
N THR A 142 -29.86 -3.01 -9.18
CA THR A 142 -28.65 -2.68 -9.93
C THR A 142 -28.01 -1.37 -9.44
N LEU A 143 -28.77 -0.34 -9.07
CA LEU A 143 -28.21 0.90 -8.49
C LEU A 143 -27.59 0.69 -7.10
N LEU A 144 -28.18 -0.18 -6.27
CA LEU A 144 -27.60 -0.55 -4.98
C LEU A 144 -26.34 -1.41 -5.15
N ILE A 145 -26.37 -2.38 -6.08
CA ILE A 145 -25.22 -3.25 -6.40
C ILE A 145 -24.09 -2.44 -7.06
N THR A 146 -24.40 -1.46 -7.90
CA THR A 146 -23.40 -0.58 -8.54
C THR A 146 -22.88 0.50 -7.61
N ARG A 147 -23.64 0.93 -6.59
CA ARG A 147 -23.11 1.78 -5.51
C ARG A 147 -22.08 1.06 -4.64
N SER A 148 -22.21 -0.26 -4.46
CA SER A 148 -21.20 -1.08 -3.79
C SER A 148 -20.05 -1.52 -4.71
N SER A 149 -20.12 -1.21 -6.01
CA SER A 149 -19.16 -1.64 -7.03
C SER A 149 -18.57 -0.47 -7.81
N ALA A 150 -18.27 0.65 -7.14
CA ALA A 150 -17.16 1.48 -7.60
C ALA A 150 -15.90 0.60 -7.59
N PRO A 151 -14.94 0.77 -8.53
CA PRO A 151 -13.65 0.11 -8.43
C PRO A 151 -12.96 0.64 -7.17
N GLN A 152 -13.26 0.01 -6.03
CA GLN A 152 -12.57 0.22 -4.78
C GLN A 152 -11.16 -0.30 -5.03
N VAL A 153 -10.20 0.60 -5.14
CA VAL A 153 -8.78 0.27 -4.95
C VAL A 153 -8.72 -0.58 -3.68
N SER A 154 -8.10 -1.77 -3.75
CA SER A 154 -8.11 -2.68 -2.60
C SER A 154 -7.51 -1.97 -1.38
N GLN A 155 -7.93 -2.33 -0.15
CA GLN A 155 -7.37 -1.69 1.05
C GLN A 155 -5.84 -1.82 1.06
N GLU A 156 -5.35 -2.95 0.57
CA GLU A 156 -3.95 -3.26 0.36
C GLU A 156 -3.27 -2.30 -0.63
N ASP A 157 -3.93 -1.98 -1.75
CA ASP A 157 -3.42 -1.01 -2.72
C ASP A 157 -3.40 0.42 -2.15
N MET A 158 -4.38 0.81 -1.32
CA MET A 158 -4.36 2.12 -0.65
C MET A 158 -3.25 2.21 0.40
N VAL A 159 -2.99 1.12 1.13
CA VAL A 159 -1.83 1.03 2.04
C VAL A 159 -0.54 1.17 1.25
N ARG A 160 -0.41 0.45 0.14
CA ARG A 160 0.76 0.53 -0.75
C ARG A 160 0.98 1.95 -1.27
N SER A 161 -0.07 2.59 -1.77
CA SER A 161 -0.04 3.98 -2.23
C SER A 161 0.41 4.93 -1.11
N THR A 162 -0.08 4.74 0.11
CA THR A 162 0.31 5.59 1.26
C THR A 162 1.79 5.47 1.59
N ILE A 163 2.36 4.26 1.49
CA ILE A 163 3.80 4.03 1.73
C ILE A 163 4.63 4.68 0.61
N GLU A 164 4.19 4.56 -0.64
CA GLU A 164 4.85 5.22 -1.79
C GLU A 164 4.80 6.75 -1.67
N ASP A 165 3.65 7.31 -1.31
CA ASP A 165 3.48 8.75 -1.08
C ASP A 165 4.35 9.25 0.09
N PHE A 166 4.47 8.45 1.15
CA PHE A 166 5.37 8.74 2.25
C PHE A 166 6.84 8.77 1.84
N ASP A 167 7.29 7.77 1.09
CA ASP A 167 8.64 7.72 0.55
C ASP A 167 8.93 8.97 -0.31
N VAL A 168 8.01 9.32 -1.22
CA VAL A 168 8.11 10.53 -2.06
C VAL A 168 8.19 11.80 -1.20
N ALA A 169 7.38 11.94 -0.16
CA ALA A 169 7.41 13.12 0.69
C ALA A 169 8.68 13.22 1.54
N VAL A 170 9.23 12.09 2.00
CA VAL A 170 10.55 12.06 2.66
C VAL A 170 11.62 12.53 1.69
N GLN A 171 11.61 12.03 0.46
CA GLN A 171 12.58 12.39 -0.57
C GLN A 171 12.48 13.87 -0.96
N ASN A 172 11.27 14.39 -1.14
CA ASN A 172 11.02 15.79 -1.53
C ASN A 172 11.07 16.78 -0.37
N GLY A 173 11.04 16.30 0.88
CA GLY A 173 10.99 17.15 2.06
C GLY A 173 9.63 17.85 2.23
N ASP A 174 8.54 17.23 1.78
CA ASP A 174 7.19 17.78 1.91
C ASP A 174 6.68 17.62 3.34
N LEU A 175 6.93 18.62 4.17
CA LEU A 175 6.56 18.62 5.58
C LEU A 175 5.05 18.56 5.79
N ALA A 176 4.27 19.20 4.92
CA ALA A 176 2.82 19.23 5.04
C ALA A 176 2.24 17.84 4.78
N ALA A 177 2.70 17.17 3.72
CA ALA A 177 2.33 15.79 3.43
C ALA A 177 2.74 14.86 4.58
N LEU A 178 4.00 14.93 5.03
CA LEU A 178 4.51 14.09 6.12
C LEU A 178 3.66 14.21 7.38
N ARG A 179 3.24 15.43 7.76
CA ARG A 179 2.35 15.66 8.92
C ARG A 179 0.94 15.15 8.73
N SER A 180 0.46 15.11 7.49
CA SER A 180 -0.90 14.66 7.15
C SER A 180 -1.01 13.14 7.20
N MET A 181 -0.04 12.46 6.60
CA MET A 181 -0.07 11.00 6.42
C MET A 181 0.61 10.20 7.52
N THR A 182 1.09 10.84 8.58
CA THR A 182 1.65 10.16 9.75
C THR A 182 0.75 10.32 10.96
N CYS A 183 0.90 9.44 11.95
CA CYS A 183 0.21 9.57 13.23
C CYS A 183 1.14 9.19 14.41
N GLY A 184 0.67 9.44 15.64
CA GLY A 184 1.43 9.14 16.86
C GLY A 184 2.82 9.78 16.89
N ALA A 185 3.79 9.05 17.42
CA ALA A 185 5.17 9.53 17.60
C ALA A 185 5.85 9.92 16.28
N THR A 186 5.57 9.22 15.18
CA THR A 186 6.08 9.57 13.84
C THR A 186 5.65 10.97 13.45
N ARG A 187 4.36 11.31 13.62
CA ARG A 187 3.84 12.65 13.34
C ARG A 187 4.42 13.71 14.26
N ASP A 188 4.53 13.42 15.55
CA ASP A 188 5.08 14.33 16.55
C ASP A 188 6.51 14.76 16.18
N SER A 189 7.29 13.85 15.57
CA SER A 189 8.64 14.13 15.06
C SER A 189 8.67 15.18 13.93
N TYR A 190 7.60 15.31 13.14
CA TYR A 190 7.48 16.31 12.06
C TYR A 190 6.80 17.60 12.52
N VAL A 191 5.85 17.53 13.45
CA VAL A 191 5.11 18.71 13.96
C VAL A 191 6.02 19.69 14.70
N ARG A 192 7.10 19.21 15.34
CA ARG A 192 8.08 20.03 16.07
C ARG A 192 8.91 21.00 15.23
N TYR A 193 8.98 20.81 13.91
CA TYR A 193 9.71 21.73 13.02
C TYR A 193 8.80 22.87 12.56
N ASP A 194 9.35 24.02 12.18
CA ASP A 194 8.65 24.91 11.24
C ASP A 194 9.14 24.63 9.81
N ASP A 195 8.51 25.26 8.81
CA ASP A 195 8.84 25.00 7.40
C ASP A 195 10.30 25.36 7.07
N LYS A 196 10.84 26.42 7.67
CA LYS A 196 12.22 26.87 7.42
C LYS A 196 13.23 25.91 8.04
N ALA A 197 13.06 25.58 9.33
CA ALA A 197 13.92 24.66 10.05
C ALA A 197 13.91 23.26 9.42
N TRP A 198 12.76 22.82 8.92
CA TRP A 198 12.64 21.58 8.17
C TRP A 198 13.37 21.65 6.84
N ALA A 199 13.15 22.69 6.03
CA ALA A 199 13.82 22.85 4.74
C ALA A 199 15.34 22.85 4.87
N GLU A 200 15.89 23.53 5.88
CA GLU A 200 17.33 23.49 6.17
C GLU A 200 17.81 22.10 6.60
N THR A 201 17.03 21.40 7.43
CA THR A 201 17.36 20.04 7.88
C THR A 201 17.33 19.05 6.73
N HIS A 202 16.26 19.06 5.93
CA HIS A 202 16.09 18.23 4.75
C HIS A 202 17.20 18.49 3.73
N ALA A 203 17.54 19.76 3.46
CA ALA A 203 18.63 20.09 2.54
C ALA A 203 19.97 19.46 2.96
N ARG A 204 20.31 19.48 4.26
CA ARG A 204 21.51 18.82 4.79
C ARG A 204 21.45 17.29 4.62
N VAL A 205 20.33 16.68 5.01
CA VAL A 205 20.12 15.22 4.91
C VAL A 205 20.15 14.75 3.45
N SER A 206 19.50 15.50 2.56
CA SER A 206 19.41 15.21 1.12
C SER A 206 20.76 15.36 0.42
N ALA A 207 21.52 16.43 0.73
CA ALA A 207 22.87 16.62 0.21
C ALA A 207 23.81 15.46 0.60
N ALA A 208 23.67 14.93 1.81
CA ALA A 208 24.40 13.75 2.27
C ALA A 208 23.79 12.41 1.80
N LYS A 209 22.62 12.44 1.13
CA LYS A 209 21.81 11.26 0.77
C LYS A 209 21.51 10.33 1.96
N GLN A 210 21.40 10.90 3.15
CA GLN A 210 21.19 10.19 4.41
C GLN A 210 19.70 10.01 4.74
N TYR A 211 18.91 9.64 3.75
CA TYR A 211 17.50 9.30 3.92
C TYR A 211 17.22 7.88 3.39
N PRO A 212 16.26 7.15 4.00
CA PRO A 212 15.83 5.86 3.49
C PRO A 212 15.03 6.04 2.20
N VAL A 213 15.09 5.03 1.33
CA VAL A 213 14.30 4.91 0.10
C VAL A 213 13.62 3.54 0.11
N VAL A 214 12.35 3.51 -0.23
CA VAL A 214 11.57 2.28 -0.43
C VAL A 214 11.92 1.64 -1.77
N ALA A 215 12.43 0.41 -1.73
CA ALA A 215 12.79 -0.35 -2.93
C ALA A 215 11.64 -1.23 -3.43
N SER A 216 10.95 -1.88 -2.50
CA SER A 216 9.79 -2.73 -2.77
C SER A 216 8.91 -2.85 -1.54
N ILE A 217 7.61 -3.00 -1.78
CA ILE A 217 6.62 -3.33 -0.75
C ILE A 217 6.29 -4.81 -0.94
N ASP A 218 6.89 -5.63 -0.08
CA ASP A 218 6.98 -7.07 -0.27
C ASP A 218 5.70 -7.78 0.17
N GLN A 219 5.10 -7.32 1.27
CA GLN A 219 3.86 -7.85 1.81
C GLN A 219 3.04 -6.74 2.47
N VAL A 220 1.72 -6.82 2.34
CA VAL A 220 0.77 -5.98 3.06
C VAL A 220 -0.27 -6.89 3.70
N VAL A 221 -0.53 -6.68 4.99
CA VAL A 221 -1.57 -7.39 5.75
C VAL A 221 -2.49 -6.34 6.35
N VAL A 222 -3.77 -6.36 5.96
CA VAL A 222 -4.79 -5.44 6.48
C VAL A 222 -5.70 -6.18 7.47
N ASN A 223 -5.83 -5.63 8.66
CA ASN A 223 -6.66 -6.12 9.76
C ASN A 223 -7.60 -5.01 10.24
N GLY A 224 -8.75 -4.86 9.57
CA GLY A 224 -9.71 -3.81 9.89
C GLY A 224 -9.16 -2.42 9.59
N ASP A 225 -8.99 -1.60 10.63
CA ASP A 225 -8.41 -0.26 10.59
C ASP A 225 -6.90 -0.24 10.85
N HIS A 226 -6.24 -1.41 10.97
CA HIS A 226 -4.80 -1.54 11.08
C HIS A 226 -4.23 -2.24 9.85
N ALA A 227 -3.01 -1.90 9.46
CA ALA A 227 -2.26 -2.64 8.46
C ALA A 227 -0.78 -2.71 8.84
N GLU A 228 -0.14 -3.80 8.45
CA GLU A 228 1.30 -3.99 8.57
C GLU A 228 1.87 -4.30 7.19
N ALA A 229 2.96 -3.64 6.84
CA ALA A 229 3.61 -3.82 5.54
C ALA A 229 5.11 -4.09 5.68
N ASN A 230 5.57 -5.21 5.15
CA ASN A 230 7.00 -5.48 5.02
C ASN A 230 7.55 -4.78 3.78
N VAL A 231 8.58 -3.97 3.99
CA VAL A 231 9.16 -3.12 2.97
C VAL A 231 10.67 -3.30 2.94
N THR A 232 11.22 -3.54 1.76
CA THR A 232 12.67 -3.52 1.54
C THR A 232 13.11 -2.08 1.31
N THR A 233 14.02 -1.59 2.16
CA THR A 233 14.52 -0.21 2.13
C THR A 233 16.04 -0.18 2.01
N PHE A 234 16.59 0.94 1.55
CA PHE A 234 18.04 1.23 1.57
C PHE A 234 18.27 2.72 1.83
N MET A 235 19.49 3.08 2.24
CA MET A 235 19.87 4.50 2.33
C MET A 235 20.28 5.02 0.96
N ALA A 236 19.86 6.23 0.57
CA ALA A 236 20.11 6.77 -0.78
C ALA A 236 21.60 6.86 -1.16
N TYR A 237 22.52 6.96 -0.20
CA TYR A 237 23.97 6.90 -0.45
C TYR A 237 24.52 5.47 -0.71
N ALA A 238 23.79 4.43 -0.35
CA ALA A 238 24.22 3.03 -0.42
C ALA A 238 23.10 2.07 -0.90
N PRO A 239 22.61 2.19 -2.15
CA PRO A 239 21.47 1.41 -2.66
C PRO A 239 21.68 -0.11 -2.73
N GLN A 240 22.94 -0.55 -2.71
CA GLN A 240 23.33 -1.96 -2.61
C GLN A 240 23.12 -2.56 -1.20
N THR A 241 23.00 -1.73 -0.16
CA THR A 241 22.77 -2.20 1.22
C THR A 241 21.29 -2.11 1.55
N ARG A 242 20.59 -3.23 1.42
CA ARG A 242 19.14 -3.32 1.60
C ARG A 242 18.79 -3.99 2.92
N SER A 243 17.67 -3.59 3.51
CA SER A 243 17.13 -4.20 4.72
C SER A 243 15.61 -4.19 4.67
N THR A 244 14.99 -5.29 5.11
CA THR A 244 13.54 -5.38 5.28
C THR A 244 13.15 -4.77 6.62
N ARG A 245 12.13 -3.92 6.61
CA ARG A 245 11.54 -3.28 7.79
C ARG A 245 10.02 -3.36 7.69
N SER A 246 9.34 -3.36 8.83
CA SER A 246 7.88 -3.34 8.87
C SER A 246 7.38 -1.91 9.07
N PHE A 247 6.38 -1.51 8.29
CA PHE A 247 5.60 -0.29 8.48
C PHE A 247 4.26 -0.61 9.14
N ASP A 248 3.96 0.08 10.24
CA ASP A 248 2.63 0.06 10.86
C ASP A 248 1.78 1.19 10.30
N LEU A 249 0.59 0.86 9.80
CA LEU A 249 -0.39 1.83 9.32
C LEU A 249 -1.73 1.69 10.03
N GLN A 250 -2.46 2.80 10.11
CA GLN A 250 -3.81 2.84 10.66
C GLN A 250 -4.72 3.69 9.80
N PHE A 251 -5.95 3.24 9.60
CA PHE A 251 -6.98 3.95 8.85
C PHE A 251 -7.73 4.91 9.78
N ARG A 252 -7.44 6.21 9.68
CA ARG A 252 -8.00 7.25 10.55
C ARG A 252 -8.18 8.55 9.78
N ASP A 253 -9.19 9.34 10.17
CA ASP A 253 -9.55 10.58 9.46
C ASP A 253 -9.80 10.32 7.96
N ASP A 254 -10.46 9.21 7.64
CA ASP A 254 -10.75 8.73 6.28
C ASP A 254 -9.51 8.50 5.39
N GLN A 255 -8.33 8.27 5.99
CA GLN A 255 -7.08 8.03 5.28
C GLN A 255 -6.19 7.00 6.00
N TRP A 256 -5.44 6.19 5.24
CA TRP A 256 -4.35 5.40 5.80
C TRP A 256 -3.18 6.29 6.22
N LYS A 257 -2.66 6.08 7.43
CA LYS A 257 -1.56 6.86 7.99
C LYS A 257 -0.48 5.95 8.55
N ILE A 258 0.78 6.35 8.41
CA ILE A 258 1.93 5.65 9.01
C ILE A 258 2.04 6.01 10.48
N CYS A 259 1.95 5.00 11.33
CA CYS A 259 1.77 5.11 12.77
C CYS A 259 2.80 4.30 13.54
N GLN A 260 4.01 4.18 12.99
CA GLN A 260 5.10 3.38 13.56
C GLN A 260 5.28 3.67 15.04
N ALA A 261 5.27 2.61 15.85
CA ALA A 261 5.66 2.73 17.25
C ALA A 261 7.17 3.02 17.35
N PRO A 262 7.62 3.81 18.35
CA PRO A 262 9.04 3.93 18.62
C PRO A 262 9.62 2.54 18.92
N THR A 263 10.69 2.16 18.22
CA THR A 263 11.48 0.98 18.57
C THR A 263 12.15 1.25 19.91
N GLY A 264 11.73 0.53 20.96
CA GLY A 264 12.25 0.66 22.32
C GLY A 264 13.68 0.16 22.49
#